data_AF-A0A829PLW0-F1
#
_entry.id   AF-A0A829PLW0-F1
#
_cell.length_a   1.000
_cell.length_b   1.000
_cell.length_c   1.000
_cell.angle_alpha   90.00
_cell.angle_beta   90.00
_cell.angle_gamma   90.00
#
_symmetry.space_group_name_H-M   'P 1'
#
loop_
_entity.id
_entity.type
_entity.pdbx_description
1 polymer ?
#
loop_
_entity_poly.entity_id
_entity_poly.type
_entity_poly.pdbx_seq_one_letter_code
_entity_poly.pdbx_strand_id
1 'polypeptide(L)'
;MSKVTVEPDWFFHTAACLGQAASKLAVAVSRSSSDGGLMYSQKMAGNDARGSGWGTSYDAAAKIVLEGAASLAGAWSSMAQKVHQAGVNHQIYEWEAGRRGYPGPNAAPAQPPISSAVAHIPPSAVGDNGPGLDDFIPGLVEAVGEPCPNGDYEKLGRMAPAWTALGDAVNTSCSEWIAKIHRPDASMVDAVALYDTIMKLNEPANAIAGDAMKLASFTSTFGTAIHTFRERSTKAIDDLVLIIGVIGAAAALGTRIAGKKAIAIGGRLTAREVSQTGKEIGGFIRALEPVVASMRTFVTALNPAMQTLLSQTSIFPAESNELQPDGTWKKTIRYFSLEKWMAWQKYLLRGGDMDIDTWSDMYDRLEKNRDDGAAFDQHAADVMGYSKGTGWIPQFGAHKEDYDKVPVPGRHWDWANPATKELAEHKNGSLDFSQMAIDERVLDETDWTITYNLNANHQYTQKELDELERLEREYPGRFKKNWIN
;
A
#
# COMPACT_ATOMS: atom_id res chain seq x y z
N MET A 1 -32.24 11.09 -43.28
CA MET A 1 -31.33 11.03 -42.12
C MET A 1 -30.54 9.73 -42.25
N SER A 2 -29.22 9.80 -42.40
CA SER A 2 -28.37 8.61 -42.39
C SER A 2 -28.51 7.93 -41.03
N LYS A 3 -28.89 6.66 -41.06
CA LYS A 3 -29.12 5.84 -39.87
C LYS A 3 -27.74 5.55 -39.26
N VAL A 4 -27.45 6.11 -38.09
CA VAL A 4 -26.25 5.77 -37.33
C VAL A 4 -26.34 4.28 -37.01
N THR A 5 -25.37 3.52 -37.50
CA THR A 5 -25.22 2.09 -37.17
C THR A 5 -24.12 2.06 -36.13
N VAL A 6 -24.50 1.87 -34.87
CA VAL A 6 -23.53 1.75 -33.78
C VAL A 6 -23.05 0.30 -33.79
N GLU A 7 -21.77 0.06 -34.06
CA GLU A 7 -21.16 -1.25 -33.85
C GLU A 7 -20.80 -1.39 -32.36
N PRO A 8 -21.47 -2.27 -31.58
CA PRO A 8 -21.18 -2.47 -30.15
C PRO A 8 -19.74 -2.96 -29.92
N ASP A 9 -19.10 -3.49 -30.96
CA ASP A 9 -17.74 -4.03 -30.95
C ASP A 9 -16.71 -3.00 -30.46
N TRP A 10 -16.88 -1.71 -30.77
CA TRP A 10 -15.99 -0.68 -30.25
C TRP A 10 -16.00 -0.61 -28.72
N PHE A 11 -17.20 -0.65 -28.13
CA PHE A 11 -17.36 -0.58 -26.68
C PHE A 11 -16.72 -1.79 -26.01
N PHE A 12 -17.02 -3.00 -26.49
CA PHE A 12 -16.49 -4.21 -25.87
C PHE A 12 -14.97 -4.35 -26.06
N HIS A 13 -14.44 -3.98 -27.23
CA HIS A 13 -12.99 -3.95 -27.47
C HIS A 13 -12.28 -2.93 -26.57
N THR A 14 -12.81 -1.71 -26.48
CA THR A 14 -12.26 -0.64 -25.65
C THR A 14 -12.31 -1.02 -24.17
N ALA A 15 -13.42 -1.59 -23.70
CA ALA A 15 -13.56 -2.09 -22.34
C ALA A 15 -12.53 -3.18 -22.03
N ALA A 16 -12.31 -4.13 -22.95
CA ALA A 16 -11.30 -5.17 -22.78
C ALA A 16 -9.88 -4.60 -22.69
N CYS A 17 -9.51 -3.65 -23.55
CA CYS A 17 -8.20 -2.99 -23.50
C CYS A 17 -7.97 -2.24 -22.19
N LEU A 18 -8.98 -1.48 -21.73
CA LEU A 18 -8.92 -0.77 -20.45
C LEU A 18 -8.80 -1.72 -19.26
N GLY A 19 -9.56 -2.83 -19.28
CA GLY A 19 -9.48 -3.86 -18.25
C GLY A 19 -8.08 -4.48 -18.16
N GLN A 20 -7.46 -4.80 -19.30
CA GLN A 20 -6.10 -5.32 -19.34
C GLN A 20 -5.05 -4.31 -18.85
N ALA A 21 -5.17 -3.04 -19.27
CA ALA A 21 -4.30 -1.97 -18.77
C ALA A 21 -4.42 -1.81 -17.25
N ALA A 22 -5.65 -1.80 -16.73
CA ALA A 22 -5.92 -1.70 -15.30
C ALA A 22 -5.37 -2.89 -14.51
N SER A 23 -5.61 -4.13 -14.96
CA SER A 23 -5.10 -5.33 -14.29
C SER A 23 -3.58 -5.36 -14.25
N LYS A 24 -2.91 -5.05 -15.37
CA LYS A 24 -1.43 -5.04 -15.43
C LYS A 24 -0.85 -4.00 -14.48
N LEU A 25 -1.39 -2.78 -14.50
CA LEU A 25 -0.92 -1.71 -13.61
C LEU A 25 -1.22 -2.03 -12.14
N ALA A 26 -2.40 -2.57 -11.82
CA ALA A 26 -2.75 -2.94 -10.45
C ALA A 26 -1.78 -3.96 -9.87
N VAL A 27 -1.44 -5.00 -10.63
CA VAL A 27 -0.43 -6.00 -10.25
C VAL A 27 0.95 -5.36 -10.05
N ALA A 28 1.34 -4.42 -10.92
CA ALA A 28 2.61 -3.73 -10.78
C ALA A 28 2.67 -2.87 -9.52
N VAL A 29 1.61 -2.12 -9.21
CA VAL A 29 1.49 -1.34 -7.97
C VAL A 29 1.60 -2.25 -6.75
N SER A 30 0.84 -3.36 -6.70
CA SER A 30 0.90 -4.31 -5.58
C SER A 30 2.29 -4.92 -5.40
N ARG A 31 3.01 -5.23 -6.50
CA ARG A 31 4.39 -5.73 -6.45
C ARG A 31 5.38 -4.66 -5.98
N SER A 32 5.23 -3.42 -6.46
CA SER A 32 6.05 -2.30 -5.98
C SER A 32 5.83 -2.04 -4.49
N SER A 33 4.63 -2.32 -4.00
CA SER A 33 4.24 -2.16 -2.60
C SER A 33 4.46 -3.38 -1.70
N SER A 34 5.00 -4.50 -2.22
CA SER A 34 5.23 -5.73 -1.43
C SER A 34 6.64 -5.82 -0.83
N ASP A 35 6.86 -6.82 0.04
CA ASP A 35 8.20 -7.27 0.44
C ASP A 35 9.02 -7.61 -0.81
N GLY A 36 10.22 -7.05 -0.94
CA GLY A 36 10.98 -7.09 -2.20
C GLY A 36 10.98 -5.79 -3.01
N GLY A 37 9.94 -4.98 -2.85
CA GLY A 37 9.74 -3.73 -3.58
C GLY A 37 10.16 -2.49 -2.78
N LEU A 38 9.33 -1.46 -2.83
CA LEU A 38 9.58 -0.17 -2.21
C LEU A 38 9.56 -0.22 -0.68
N MET A 39 9.07 -1.30 -0.07
CA MET A 39 9.16 -1.54 1.37
C MET A 39 10.59 -1.56 1.91
N TYR A 40 11.59 -1.80 1.05
CA TYR A 40 13.01 -1.65 1.39
C TYR A 40 13.47 -0.22 1.65
N SER A 41 12.61 0.79 1.43
CA SER A 41 12.94 2.19 1.70
C SER A 41 13.26 2.44 3.17
N GLN A 42 12.79 1.61 4.09
CA GLN A 42 12.89 1.86 5.53
C GLN A 42 14.32 2.23 5.95
N LYS A 43 14.46 3.46 6.50
CA LYS A 43 15.71 4.04 7.01
C LYS A 43 16.83 4.18 5.97
N MET A 44 16.58 3.99 4.68
CA MET A 44 17.65 3.97 3.68
C MET A 44 18.41 5.31 3.57
N ALA A 45 17.76 6.43 3.91
CA ALA A 45 18.37 7.75 3.85
C ALA A 45 19.22 8.08 5.08
N GLY A 46 19.00 7.38 6.20
CA GLY A 46 19.61 7.72 7.49
C GLY A 46 18.83 8.80 8.27
N ASN A 47 19.37 9.22 9.41
CA ASN A 47 18.79 10.28 10.27
C ASN A 47 19.73 11.48 10.46
N ASP A 48 20.88 11.52 9.78
CA ASP A 48 21.69 12.74 9.73
C ASP A 48 20.93 13.88 9.00
N ALA A 49 21.43 15.12 9.09
CA ALA A 49 20.74 16.27 8.50
C ALA A 49 20.56 16.19 6.97
N ARG A 50 21.49 15.55 6.25
CA ARG A 50 21.42 15.35 4.79
C ARG A 50 20.46 14.22 4.48
N GLY A 51 20.63 13.08 5.17
CA GLY A 51 19.74 11.92 5.08
C GLY A 51 18.29 12.27 5.33
N SER A 52 18.00 12.92 6.45
CA SER A 52 16.64 13.35 6.84
C SER A 52 16.04 14.32 5.83
N GLY A 53 16.84 15.27 5.34
CA GLY A 53 16.39 16.25 4.36
C GLY A 53 16.06 15.66 2.99
N TRP A 54 16.86 14.70 2.53
CA TRP A 54 16.59 13.98 1.28
C TRP A 54 15.41 13.01 1.46
N GLY A 55 15.40 12.24 2.55
CA GLY A 55 14.41 11.20 2.83
C GLY A 55 13.00 11.74 3.01
N THR A 56 12.83 12.90 3.67
CA THR A 56 11.52 13.53 3.85
C THR A 56 10.89 13.91 2.50
N SER A 57 11.67 14.51 1.59
CA SER A 57 11.19 14.87 0.24
C SER A 57 10.92 13.63 -0.61
N TYR A 58 11.74 12.58 -0.43
CA TYR A 58 11.51 11.28 -1.05
C TYR A 58 10.20 10.64 -0.61
N ASP A 59 9.93 10.56 0.68
CA ASP A 59 8.72 9.94 1.22
C ASP A 59 7.45 10.64 0.68
N ALA A 60 7.46 11.97 0.62
CA ALA A 60 6.36 12.76 0.07
C ALA A 60 6.11 12.47 -1.42
N ALA A 61 7.17 12.47 -2.23
CA ALA A 61 7.06 12.18 -3.66
C ALA A 61 6.66 10.73 -3.94
N ALA A 62 7.24 9.77 -3.20
CA ALA A 62 6.94 8.35 -3.31
C ALA A 62 5.45 8.06 -3.06
N LYS A 63 4.89 8.69 -2.01
CA LYS A 63 3.46 8.60 -1.69
C LYS A 63 2.59 9.06 -2.86
N ILE A 64 2.86 10.27 -3.40
CA ILE A 64 2.08 10.84 -4.50
C ILE A 64 2.11 9.93 -5.73
N VAL A 65 3.28 9.41 -6.11
CA VAL A 65 3.43 8.55 -7.29
C VAL A 65 2.69 7.23 -7.13
N LEU A 66 2.77 6.59 -5.95
CA LEU A 66 2.11 5.31 -5.69
C LEU A 66 0.59 5.45 -5.63
N GLU A 67 0.08 6.45 -4.91
CA GLU A 67 -1.36 6.74 -4.85
C GLU A 67 -1.89 7.12 -6.23
N GLY A 68 -1.12 7.87 -7.02
CA GLY A 68 -1.42 8.19 -8.40
C GLY A 68 -1.51 6.96 -9.30
N ALA A 69 -0.54 6.04 -9.21
CA ALA A 69 -0.54 4.79 -9.98
C ALA A 69 -1.73 3.89 -9.63
N ALA A 70 -2.04 3.75 -8.34
CA ALA A 70 -3.22 3.02 -7.88
C ALA A 70 -4.53 3.67 -8.40
N SER A 71 -4.61 5.00 -8.34
CA SER A 71 -5.76 5.75 -8.84
C SER A 71 -5.91 5.65 -10.35
N LEU A 72 -4.81 5.58 -11.11
CA LEU A 72 -4.84 5.36 -12.55
C LEU A 72 -5.35 3.96 -12.91
N ALA A 73 -4.90 2.93 -12.19
CA ALA A 73 -5.44 1.58 -12.36
C ALA A 73 -6.95 1.55 -12.09
N GLY A 74 -7.39 2.21 -11.00
CA GLY A 74 -8.80 2.40 -10.67
C GLY A 74 -9.57 3.13 -11.77
N ALA A 75 -9.03 4.23 -12.30
CA ALA A 75 -9.66 5.02 -13.36
C ALA A 75 -9.82 4.21 -14.65
N TRP A 76 -8.80 3.46 -15.08
CA TRP A 76 -8.91 2.57 -16.24
C TRP A 76 -9.91 1.44 -16.00
N SER A 77 -9.91 0.82 -14.82
CA SER A 77 -10.89 -0.21 -14.46
C SER A 77 -12.31 0.34 -14.49
N SER A 78 -12.54 1.52 -13.91
CA SER A 78 -13.83 2.19 -13.92
C SER A 78 -14.28 2.55 -15.34
N MET A 79 -13.40 3.08 -16.17
CA MET A 79 -13.75 3.33 -17.57
C MET A 79 -14.05 2.03 -18.33
N ALA A 80 -13.34 0.93 -18.04
CA ALA A 80 -13.63 -0.36 -18.65
C ALA A 80 -15.09 -0.80 -18.40
N GLN A 81 -15.58 -0.67 -17.16
CA GLN A 81 -16.96 -1.05 -16.84
C GLN A 81 -17.98 -0.07 -17.43
N LYS A 82 -17.70 1.24 -17.41
CA LYS A 82 -18.60 2.25 -18.02
C LYS A 82 -18.78 2.01 -19.52
N VAL A 83 -17.68 1.76 -20.21
CA VAL A 83 -17.68 1.50 -21.65
C VAL A 83 -18.37 0.16 -21.94
N HIS A 84 -18.12 -0.88 -21.14
CA HIS A 84 -18.82 -2.17 -21.29
C HIS A 84 -20.34 -2.02 -21.13
N GLN A 85 -20.79 -1.32 -20.09
CA GLN A 85 -22.21 -1.07 -19.85
C GLN A 85 -22.85 -0.26 -20.98
N ALA A 86 -22.15 0.74 -21.53
CA ALA A 86 -22.63 1.46 -22.71
C ALA A 86 -22.81 0.52 -23.91
N GLY A 87 -21.86 -0.40 -24.14
CA GLY A 87 -21.97 -1.45 -25.16
C GLY A 87 -23.18 -2.35 -24.98
N VAL A 88 -23.44 -2.80 -23.73
CA VAL A 88 -24.64 -3.59 -23.40
C VAL A 88 -25.92 -2.81 -23.69
N ASN A 89 -25.99 -1.54 -23.30
CA ASN A 89 -27.16 -0.69 -23.54
C ASN A 89 -27.44 -0.56 -25.05
N HIS A 90 -26.41 -0.26 -25.87
CA HIS A 90 -26.55 -0.20 -27.33
C HIS A 90 -27.01 -1.53 -27.93
N GLN A 91 -26.43 -2.64 -27.48
CA GLN A 91 -26.82 -3.98 -27.94
C GLN A 91 -28.30 -4.28 -27.65
N ILE A 92 -28.80 -3.91 -26.46
CA ILE A 92 -30.20 -4.06 -26.09
C ILE A 92 -31.10 -3.21 -27.00
N TYR A 93 -30.77 -1.93 -27.20
CA TYR A 93 -31.59 -1.04 -28.03
C TYR A 93 -31.63 -1.49 -29.50
N GLU A 94 -30.51 -1.96 -30.06
CA GLU A 94 -30.47 -2.47 -31.43
C GLU A 94 -31.27 -3.78 -31.57
N TRP A 95 -31.25 -4.64 -30.55
CA TRP A 95 -32.08 -5.85 -30.48
C TRP A 95 -33.59 -5.53 -30.40
N GLU A 96 -33.99 -4.63 -29.50
CA GLU A 96 -35.38 -4.18 -29.34
C GLU A 96 -35.92 -3.48 -30.59
N ALA A 97 -35.06 -2.75 -31.33
CA ALA A 97 -35.39 -2.14 -32.61
C ALA A 97 -35.62 -3.17 -33.75
N GLY A 98 -35.61 -4.47 -33.46
CA GLY A 98 -35.95 -5.54 -34.39
C GLY A 98 -34.85 -5.83 -35.42
N ARG A 99 -33.62 -5.39 -35.17
CA ARG A 99 -32.49 -5.63 -36.07
C ARG A 99 -31.93 -7.04 -35.84
N ARG A 100 -32.50 -8.01 -36.57
CA ARG A 100 -32.21 -9.46 -36.51
C ARG A 100 -30.76 -9.88 -36.83
N GLY A 101 -29.82 -8.94 -37.00
CA GLY A 101 -28.40 -9.18 -37.22
C GLY A 101 -27.53 -9.01 -35.96
N TYR A 102 -28.08 -8.50 -34.86
CA TYR A 102 -27.33 -8.31 -33.61
C TYR A 102 -27.57 -9.45 -32.60
N PRO A 103 -26.54 -9.89 -31.86
CA PRO A 103 -26.71 -10.86 -30.80
C PRO A 103 -27.65 -10.33 -29.71
N GLY A 104 -28.58 -11.15 -29.22
CA GLY A 104 -29.48 -10.75 -28.13
C GLY A 104 -28.74 -10.40 -26.83
N PRO A 105 -29.42 -9.82 -25.81
CA PRO A 105 -28.78 -9.29 -24.60
C PRO A 105 -27.90 -10.30 -23.85
N ASN A 106 -28.23 -11.59 -23.94
CA ASN A 106 -27.49 -12.69 -23.31
C ASN A 106 -26.19 -13.08 -24.05
N ALA A 107 -25.87 -12.44 -25.18
CA ALA A 107 -24.69 -12.70 -25.98
C ALA A 107 -23.64 -11.58 -25.89
N ALA A 108 -23.80 -10.63 -24.97
CA ALA A 108 -22.77 -9.63 -24.69
C ALA A 108 -21.47 -10.31 -24.19
N PRO A 109 -20.28 -9.82 -24.62
CA PRO A 109 -19.00 -10.31 -24.11
C PRO A 109 -18.91 -10.19 -22.58
N ALA A 110 -18.11 -11.07 -21.97
CA ALA A 110 -17.88 -11.03 -20.53
C ALA A 110 -17.35 -9.66 -20.09
N GLN A 111 -17.89 -9.17 -18.97
CA GLN A 111 -17.46 -7.92 -18.36
C GLN A 111 -15.98 -8.02 -17.94
N PRO A 112 -15.14 -7.01 -18.22
CA PRO A 112 -13.75 -7.02 -17.76
C PRO A 112 -13.69 -7.14 -16.23
N PRO A 113 -12.67 -7.82 -15.67
CA PRO A 113 -12.52 -7.90 -14.22
C PRO A 113 -12.29 -6.50 -13.63
N ILE A 114 -12.87 -6.26 -12.46
CA ILE A 114 -12.53 -5.09 -11.66
C ILE A 114 -11.08 -5.24 -11.20
N SER A 115 -10.28 -4.22 -11.48
CA SER A 115 -8.91 -4.15 -11.01
C SER A 115 -8.76 -2.94 -10.11
N SER A 116 -8.41 -3.17 -8.85
CA SER A 116 -8.02 -2.14 -7.90
C SER A 116 -6.63 -2.49 -7.37
N ALA A 117 -5.89 -1.46 -6.98
CA ALA A 117 -4.66 -1.63 -6.22
C ALA A 117 -4.74 -0.76 -4.98
N VAL A 118 -4.25 -1.30 -3.87
CA VAL A 118 -4.00 -0.51 -2.66
C VAL A 118 -2.55 -0.04 -2.74
N ALA A 119 -2.37 1.28 -2.77
CA ALA A 119 -1.06 1.87 -2.60
C ALA A 119 -0.64 1.72 -1.14
N HIS A 120 0.19 0.73 -0.82
CA HIS A 120 0.81 0.69 0.51
C HIS A 120 1.91 1.73 0.53
N ILE A 121 1.73 2.72 1.41
CA ILE A 121 2.72 3.79 1.62
C ILE A 121 3.97 3.14 2.20
N PRO A 122 5.15 3.25 1.55
CA PRO A 122 6.37 2.68 2.07
C PRO A 122 6.74 3.27 3.43
N PRO A 123 7.45 2.51 4.29
CA PRO A 123 7.99 3.03 5.53
C PRO A 123 8.96 4.16 5.22
N SER A 124 9.07 5.11 6.16
CA SER A 124 9.90 6.29 5.96
C SER A 124 11.33 5.92 5.60
N ALA A 125 11.86 6.62 4.59
CA ALA A 125 13.26 6.55 4.23
C ALA A 125 14.18 7.10 5.32
N VAL A 126 13.65 7.94 6.22
CA VAL A 126 14.39 8.53 7.33
C VAL A 126 14.41 7.57 8.51
N GLY A 127 15.57 7.43 9.13
CA GLY A 127 15.67 6.86 10.46
C GLY A 127 17.05 6.36 10.82
N ASP A 128 17.19 5.93 12.08
CA ASP A 128 18.48 5.66 12.67
C ASP A 128 19.10 4.35 12.17
N ASN A 129 20.33 4.47 11.67
CA ASN A 129 21.19 3.38 11.22
C ASN A 129 22.49 3.29 12.03
N GLY A 130 22.55 3.97 13.18
CA GLY A 130 23.73 4.09 14.01
C GLY A 130 24.67 5.23 13.56
N PRO A 131 25.85 5.33 14.18
CA PRO A 131 26.81 6.37 13.85
C PRO A 131 27.35 6.18 12.43
N GLY A 132 27.34 7.23 11.61
CA GLY A 132 27.93 7.18 10.27
C GLY A 132 29.45 6.97 10.28
N LEU A 133 30.12 7.34 11.38
CA LEU A 133 31.54 7.11 11.63
C LEU A 133 31.70 6.70 13.10
N ASP A 134 32.30 5.54 13.35
CA ASP A 134 32.63 5.06 14.69
C ASP A 134 33.82 5.86 15.28
N ASP A 135 33.83 6.10 16.60
CA ASP A 135 34.92 6.81 17.29
C ASP A 135 36.09 5.88 17.66
N PHE A 136 36.65 5.19 16.67
CA PHE A 136 37.80 4.29 16.87
C PHE A 136 39.16 5.00 16.80
N ILE A 137 39.17 6.24 16.29
CA ILE A 137 40.32 7.16 16.32
C ILE A 137 39.96 8.33 17.24
N PRO A 138 40.58 8.44 18.43
CA PRO A 138 40.27 9.49 19.38
C PRO A 138 40.32 10.89 18.77
N GLY A 139 39.24 11.66 18.93
CA GLY A 139 39.12 13.05 18.48
C GLY A 139 38.78 13.24 17.00
N LEU A 140 38.67 12.16 16.22
CA LEU A 140 38.33 12.28 14.79
C LEU A 140 36.88 12.72 14.59
N VAL A 141 35.93 12.12 15.32
CA VAL A 141 34.51 12.51 15.24
C VAL A 141 34.33 13.98 15.62
N GLU A 142 35.01 14.44 16.68
CA GLU A 142 35.03 15.85 17.08
C GLU A 142 35.62 16.75 15.99
N ALA A 143 36.72 16.31 15.35
CA ALA A 143 37.37 17.06 14.27
C ALA A 143 36.52 17.16 13.00
N VAL A 144 35.62 16.20 12.73
CA VAL A 144 34.63 16.31 11.64
C VAL A 144 33.64 17.44 11.94
N GLY A 145 33.24 17.59 13.21
CA GLY A 145 32.43 18.70 13.70
C GLY A 145 30.94 18.63 13.35
N GLU A 146 30.49 17.59 12.65
CA GLU A 146 29.08 17.32 12.38
C GLU A 146 28.82 15.80 12.25
N PRO A 147 27.58 15.33 12.49
CA PRO A 147 27.23 13.93 12.30
C PRO A 147 27.57 13.46 10.89
N CYS A 148 28.39 12.41 10.79
CA CYS A 148 28.65 11.78 9.50
C CYS A 148 27.35 11.17 8.96
N PRO A 149 27.06 11.33 7.65
CA PRO A 149 25.94 10.70 7.00
C PRO A 149 25.84 9.23 7.37
N ASN A 150 24.63 8.69 7.55
CA ASN A 150 24.40 7.29 7.93
C ASN A 150 23.37 6.57 7.04
N GLY A 151 23.13 7.09 5.83
CA GLY A 151 22.32 6.40 4.82
C GLY A 151 22.90 5.02 4.43
N ASP A 152 21.99 4.13 4.04
CA ASP A 152 22.26 2.77 3.59
C ASP A 152 22.33 2.75 2.05
N TYR A 153 23.55 2.76 1.50
CA TYR A 153 23.73 2.79 0.05
C TYR A 153 23.30 1.49 -0.64
N GLU A 154 23.27 0.36 0.07
CA GLU A 154 22.81 -0.92 -0.48
C GLU A 154 21.30 -0.92 -0.67
N LYS A 155 20.56 -0.42 0.32
CA LYS A 155 19.11 -0.22 0.20
C LYS A 155 18.79 0.80 -0.90
N LEU A 156 19.46 1.96 -0.90
CA LEU A 156 19.27 2.98 -1.95
C LEU A 156 19.50 2.41 -3.36
N GLY A 157 20.52 1.56 -3.53
CA GLY A 157 20.79 0.87 -4.80
C GLY A 157 19.69 -0.10 -5.26
N ARG A 158 18.93 -0.69 -4.32
CA ARG A 158 17.81 -1.60 -4.63
C ARG A 158 16.52 -0.87 -5.01
N MET A 159 16.40 0.41 -4.70
CA MET A 159 15.18 1.18 -4.97
C MET A 159 15.02 1.60 -6.43
N ALA A 160 16.13 1.87 -7.12
CA ALA A 160 16.07 2.32 -8.50
C ALA A 160 15.36 1.31 -9.43
N PRO A 161 15.69 0.00 -9.39
CA PRO A 161 14.96 -1.01 -10.16
C PRO A 161 13.46 -1.07 -9.84
N ALA A 162 13.05 -0.91 -8.58
CA ALA A 162 11.65 -0.97 -8.19
C ALA A 162 10.84 0.20 -8.77
N TRP A 163 11.41 1.40 -8.75
CA TRP A 163 10.81 2.58 -9.38
C TRP A 163 10.77 2.48 -10.91
N THR A 164 11.85 2.00 -11.53
CA THR A 164 11.89 1.73 -12.98
C THR A 164 10.80 0.75 -13.39
N ALA A 165 10.64 -0.36 -12.65
CA ALA A 165 9.62 -1.36 -12.95
C ALA A 165 8.19 -0.78 -12.88
N LEU A 166 7.91 0.12 -11.94
CA LEU A 166 6.61 0.81 -11.88
C LEU A 166 6.39 1.70 -13.10
N GLY A 167 7.36 2.53 -13.46
CA GLY A 167 7.25 3.42 -14.61
C GLY A 167 7.11 2.64 -15.93
N ASP A 168 7.85 1.55 -16.09
CA ASP A 168 7.75 0.65 -17.24
C ASP A 168 6.38 -0.03 -17.32
N ALA A 169 5.80 -0.42 -16.19
CA ALA A 169 4.46 -1.02 -16.17
C ALA A 169 3.38 -0.04 -16.65
N VAL A 170 3.49 1.24 -16.29
CA VAL A 170 2.60 2.30 -16.79
C VAL A 170 2.78 2.47 -18.30
N ASN A 171 4.02 2.66 -18.76
CA ASN A 171 4.33 2.84 -20.18
C ASN A 171 3.88 1.65 -21.03
N THR A 172 4.09 0.42 -20.54
CA THR A 172 3.67 -0.81 -21.21
C THR A 172 2.15 -0.92 -21.27
N SER A 173 1.44 -0.54 -20.20
CA SER A 173 -0.04 -0.52 -20.21
C SER A 173 -0.59 0.45 -21.26
N CYS A 174 0.03 1.63 -21.37
CA CYS A 174 -0.30 2.61 -22.41
C CYS A 174 -0.01 2.09 -23.82
N SER A 175 1.19 1.59 -24.08
CA SER A 175 1.62 1.19 -25.43
C SER A 175 0.99 -0.11 -25.92
N GLU A 176 0.75 -1.08 -25.04
CA GLU A 176 0.18 -2.38 -25.43
C GLU A 176 -1.35 -2.38 -25.50
N TRP A 177 -2.04 -1.55 -24.72
CA TRP A 177 -3.49 -1.63 -24.59
C TRP A 177 -4.19 -0.33 -24.92
N ILE A 178 -3.78 0.80 -24.32
CA ILE A 178 -4.45 2.09 -24.57
C ILE A 178 -4.25 2.53 -26.02
N ALA A 179 -3.07 2.30 -26.60
CA ALA A 179 -2.77 2.63 -28.00
C ALA A 179 -3.59 1.81 -29.03
N LYS A 180 -4.21 0.69 -28.62
CA LYS A 180 -5.10 -0.11 -29.49
C LYS A 180 -6.51 0.47 -29.60
N ILE A 181 -6.89 1.37 -28.68
CA ILE A 181 -8.21 2.00 -28.68
C ILE A 181 -8.24 3.02 -29.83
N HIS A 182 -8.96 2.69 -30.89
CA HIS A 182 -9.15 3.62 -32.00
C HIS A 182 -10.23 4.66 -31.67
N ARG A 183 -10.13 5.84 -32.29
CA ARG A 183 -11.18 6.86 -32.20
C ARG A 183 -12.47 6.29 -32.82
N PRO A 184 -13.62 6.40 -32.14
CA PRO A 184 -14.90 5.95 -32.68
C PRO A 184 -15.39 6.89 -33.80
N ASP A 185 -16.36 6.42 -34.58
CA ASP A 185 -17.04 7.24 -35.59
C ASP A 185 -17.68 8.47 -34.95
N ALA A 186 -17.62 9.62 -35.61
CA ALA A 186 -18.15 10.88 -35.09
C ALA A 186 -19.67 10.86 -34.85
N SER A 187 -20.39 9.92 -35.48
CA SER A 187 -21.82 9.70 -35.26
C SER A 187 -22.14 8.96 -33.96
N MET A 188 -21.16 8.29 -33.34
CA MET A 188 -21.29 7.62 -32.04
C MET A 188 -20.95 8.62 -30.91
N VAL A 189 -21.84 9.59 -30.67
CA VAL A 189 -21.57 10.75 -29.80
C VAL A 189 -21.13 10.35 -28.38
N ASP A 190 -21.74 9.31 -27.82
CA ASP A 190 -21.41 8.79 -26.49
C ASP A 190 -20.06 8.05 -26.47
N ALA A 191 -19.76 7.25 -27.50
CA ALA A 191 -18.46 6.63 -27.69
C ALA A 191 -17.34 7.69 -27.82
N VAL A 192 -17.58 8.78 -28.56
CA VAL A 192 -16.63 9.89 -28.69
C VAL A 192 -16.37 10.54 -27.32
N ALA A 193 -17.41 10.80 -26.52
CA ALA A 193 -17.26 11.37 -25.19
C ALA A 193 -16.48 10.45 -24.22
N LEU A 194 -16.72 9.13 -24.30
CA LEU A 194 -15.97 8.13 -23.54
C LEU A 194 -14.51 8.08 -24.00
N TYR A 195 -14.27 8.05 -25.31
CA TYR A 195 -12.92 8.07 -25.90
C TYR A 195 -12.12 9.29 -25.45
N ASP A 196 -12.69 10.48 -25.54
CA ASP A 196 -12.01 11.71 -25.15
C ASP A 196 -11.69 11.71 -23.64
N THR A 197 -12.55 11.09 -22.81
CA THR A 197 -12.27 10.89 -21.37
C THR A 197 -11.12 9.91 -21.14
N ILE A 198 -11.08 8.79 -21.87
CA ILE A 198 -10.00 7.80 -21.80
C ILE A 198 -8.67 8.45 -22.20
N MET A 199 -8.64 9.21 -23.29
CA MET A 199 -7.42 9.84 -23.78
C MET A 199 -6.87 10.92 -22.84
N LYS A 200 -7.74 11.60 -22.07
CA LYS A 200 -7.29 12.53 -21.01
C LYS A 200 -6.48 11.84 -19.91
N LEU A 201 -6.65 10.53 -19.71
CA LEU A 201 -5.86 9.76 -18.73
C LEU A 201 -4.41 9.52 -19.18
N ASN A 202 -4.04 9.80 -20.43
CA ASN A 202 -2.65 9.69 -20.89
C ASN A 202 -1.73 10.70 -20.20
N GLU A 203 -2.25 11.89 -19.86
CA GLU A 203 -1.47 12.92 -19.17
C GLU A 203 -1.03 12.48 -17.76
N PRO A 204 -1.93 12.05 -16.84
CA PRO A 204 -1.51 11.49 -15.55
C PRO A 204 -0.64 10.23 -15.71
N ALA A 205 -0.90 9.37 -16.70
CA ALA A 205 -0.07 8.18 -16.93
C ALA A 205 1.38 8.55 -17.25
N ASN A 206 1.60 9.49 -18.18
CA ASN A 206 2.94 9.98 -18.52
C ASN A 206 3.63 10.66 -17.32
N ALA A 207 2.86 11.42 -16.53
CA ALA A 207 3.39 12.07 -15.32
C ALA A 207 3.86 11.04 -14.27
N ILE A 208 3.05 10.02 -14.00
CA ILE A 208 3.38 8.93 -13.06
C ILE A 208 4.63 8.17 -13.53
N ALA A 209 4.67 7.77 -14.81
CA ALA A 209 5.81 7.05 -15.35
C ALA A 209 7.10 7.89 -15.28
N GLY A 210 7.02 9.17 -15.65
CA GLY A 210 8.15 10.10 -15.59
C GLY A 210 8.64 10.35 -14.16
N ASP A 211 7.73 10.53 -13.20
CA ASP A 211 8.09 10.75 -11.79
C ASP A 211 8.70 9.49 -11.17
N ALA A 212 8.19 8.30 -11.49
CA ALA A 212 8.82 7.04 -11.08
C ALA A 212 10.27 6.94 -11.59
N MET A 213 10.52 7.26 -12.87
CA MET A 213 11.89 7.25 -13.42
C MET A 213 12.80 8.29 -12.75
N LYS A 214 12.28 9.45 -12.36
CA LYS A 214 13.04 10.45 -11.59
C LYS A 214 13.38 9.94 -10.19
N LEU A 215 12.44 9.29 -9.49
CA LEU A 215 12.69 8.68 -8.18
C LEU A 215 13.73 7.56 -8.27
N ALA A 216 13.74 6.78 -9.35
CA ALA A 216 14.81 5.82 -9.63
C ALA A 216 16.18 6.52 -9.75
N SER A 217 16.24 7.62 -10.51
CA SER A 217 17.47 8.41 -10.66
C SER A 217 17.93 9.01 -9.33
N PHE A 218 17.02 9.55 -8.51
CA PHE A 218 17.36 10.17 -7.22
C PHE A 218 17.91 9.15 -6.23
N THR A 219 17.27 7.98 -6.11
CA THR A 219 17.74 6.89 -5.23
C THR A 219 19.11 6.38 -5.66
N SER A 220 19.33 6.15 -6.95
CA SER A 220 20.63 5.74 -7.50
C SER A 220 21.73 6.80 -7.27
N THR A 221 21.43 8.07 -7.53
CA THR A 221 22.39 9.17 -7.38
C THR A 221 22.76 9.36 -5.91
N PHE A 222 21.79 9.33 -5.01
CA PHE A 222 22.05 9.47 -3.58
C PHE A 222 22.81 8.26 -3.02
N GLY A 223 22.44 7.03 -3.40
CA GLY A 223 23.18 5.82 -3.04
C GLY A 223 24.65 5.88 -3.48
N THR A 224 24.90 6.30 -4.72
CA THR A 224 26.26 6.48 -5.26
C THR A 224 27.05 7.54 -4.48
N ALA A 225 26.39 8.64 -4.12
CA ALA A 225 27.01 9.72 -3.36
C ALA A 225 27.39 9.27 -1.94
N ILE A 226 26.52 8.52 -1.26
CA ILE A 226 26.81 7.93 0.06
C ILE A 226 27.95 6.92 -0.05
N HIS A 227 27.92 6.02 -1.04
CA HIS A 227 29.00 5.06 -1.26
C HIS A 227 30.36 5.76 -1.49
N THR A 228 30.38 6.77 -2.36
CA THR A 228 31.59 7.56 -2.65
C THR A 228 32.11 8.28 -1.42
N PHE A 229 31.21 8.85 -0.61
CA PHE A 229 31.56 9.45 0.68
C PHE A 229 32.26 8.41 1.59
N ARG A 230 31.69 7.20 1.72
CA ARG A 230 32.27 6.12 2.53
C ARG A 230 33.65 5.70 2.07
N GLU A 231 33.84 5.49 0.78
CA GLU A 231 35.13 5.08 0.21
C GLU A 231 36.21 6.14 0.45
N ARG A 232 35.89 7.41 0.17
CA ARG A 232 36.83 8.51 0.34
C ARG A 232 37.18 8.76 1.80
N SER A 233 36.20 8.69 2.70
CA SER A 233 36.44 8.81 4.13
C SER A 233 37.24 7.63 4.67
N THR A 234 36.96 6.39 4.23
CA THR A 234 37.76 5.21 4.60
C THR A 234 39.21 5.41 4.17
N LYS A 235 39.45 5.86 2.94
CA LYS A 235 40.79 6.17 2.45
C LYS A 235 41.49 7.27 3.27
N ALA A 236 40.81 8.37 3.57
CA ALA A 236 41.38 9.45 4.38
C ALA A 236 41.75 8.97 5.80
N ILE A 237 40.97 8.04 6.34
CA ILE A 237 41.26 7.41 7.64
C ILE A 237 42.45 6.44 7.54
N ASP A 238 42.53 5.62 6.49
CA ASP A 238 43.68 4.72 6.29
C ASP A 238 44.98 5.50 6.07
N ASP A 239 44.93 6.61 5.33
CA ASP A 239 46.06 7.53 5.15
C ASP A 239 46.47 8.16 6.50
N LEU A 240 45.52 8.53 7.36
CA LEU A 240 45.80 8.97 8.73
C LEU A 240 46.47 7.88 9.56
N VAL A 241 45.97 6.64 9.53
CA VAL A 241 46.51 5.50 10.27
C VAL A 241 47.97 5.22 9.89
N LEU A 242 48.31 5.37 8.60
CA LEU A 242 49.69 5.24 8.11
C LEU A 242 50.60 6.34 8.68
N ILE A 243 50.15 7.58 8.69
CA ILE A 243 50.93 8.74 9.18
C ILE A 243 51.26 8.58 10.67
N ILE A 244 50.29 8.16 11.49
CA ILE A 244 50.45 8.05 12.95
C ILE A 244 51.11 6.73 13.39
N GLY A 245 51.40 5.82 12.45
CA GLY A 245 52.15 4.58 12.70
C GLY A 245 51.37 3.51 13.48
N VAL A 246 50.06 3.41 13.29
CA VAL A 246 49.17 2.53 14.07
C VAL A 246 48.77 1.26 13.30
N ILE A 247 48.55 0.16 14.02
CA ILE A 247 48.02 -1.11 13.47
C ILE A 247 46.49 -1.07 13.50
N GLY A 248 45.87 -0.56 12.44
CA GLY A 248 44.42 -0.50 12.25
C GLY A 248 44.05 -0.35 10.77
N ALA A 249 42.78 -0.59 10.42
CA ALA A 249 42.24 -0.31 9.09
C ALA A 249 40.77 0.08 9.24
N ALA A 250 40.34 1.07 8.46
CA ALA A 250 38.93 1.43 8.34
C ALA A 250 38.24 0.55 7.27
N ALA A 251 36.94 0.37 7.41
CA ALA A 251 36.12 -0.29 6.40
C ALA A 251 34.74 0.37 6.32
N ALA A 252 34.20 0.43 5.11
CA ALA A 252 32.82 0.83 4.86
C ALA A 252 31.89 -0.39 5.00
N LEU A 253 30.84 -0.26 5.80
CA LEU A 253 29.80 -1.27 6.00
C LEU A 253 28.44 -0.59 5.85
N GLY A 254 27.75 -0.76 4.71
CA GLY A 254 26.39 -0.28 4.42
C GLY A 254 26.05 1.14 4.89
N THR A 255 25.81 1.30 6.19
CA THR A 255 25.41 2.52 6.89
C THR A 255 26.53 3.29 7.59
N ARG A 256 27.72 2.71 7.79
CA ARG A 256 28.78 3.30 8.63
C ARG A 256 30.19 3.04 8.13
N ILE A 257 31.12 3.80 8.70
CA ILE A 257 32.57 3.57 8.61
C ILE A 257 33.04 3.07 9.98
N ALA A 258 33.64 1.88 10.01
CA ALA A 258 34.04 1.20 11.23
C ALA A 258 35.52 0.78 11.19
N GLY A 259 36.13 0.57 12.36
CA GLY A 259 37.51 0.10 12.51
C GLY A 259 37.62 -1.23 13.28
N LYS A 260 38.61 -2.06 12.96
CA LYS A 260 38.78 -3.40 13.58
C LYS A 260 39.42 -3.41 14.98
N LYS A 261 40.06 -2.33 15.42
CA LYS A 261 40.65 -2.18 16.76
C LYS A 261 40.61 -0.72 17.20
N ALA A 262 40.29 -0.47 18.48
CA ALA A 262 40.58 0.82 19.09
C ALA A 262 42.10 1.05 19.02
N ILE A 263 42.50 2.21 18.49
CA ILE A 263 43.91 2.54 18.29
C ILE A 263 44.61 2.57 19.66
N ALA A 264 45.41 1.55 19.97
CA ALA A 264 46.35 1.60 21.08
C ALA A 264 47.46 2.59 20.71
N ILE A 265 47.46 3.76 21.35
CA ILE A 265 48.36 4.88 21.04
C ILE A 265 49.80 4.46 21.38
N GLY A 266 50.55 4.01 20.36
CA GLY A 266 51.98 3.65 20.45
C GLY A 266 52.92 4.67 19.79
N GLY A 267 52.39 5.70 19.12
CA GLY A 267 53.13 6.75 18.40
C GLY A 267 52.56 8.16 18.65
N ARG A 268 53.22 9.19 18.11
CA ARG A 268 52.80 10.62 18.21
C ARG A 268 51.49 10.84 17.45
N LEU A 269 50.34 10.61 18.08
CA LEU A 269 49.06 11.12 17.58
C LEU A 269 49.10 12.65 17.68
N THR A 270 49.26 13.36 16.57
CA THR A 270 49.19 14.83 16.62
C THR A 270 47.76 15.29 16.38
N ALA A 271 47.24 16.17 17.24
CA ALA A 271 45.92 16.78 17.06
C ALA A 271 45.77 17.46 15.69
N ARG A 272 46.89 17.87 15.07
CA ARG A 272 46.93 18.46 13.74
C ARG A 272 46.49 17.48 12.64
N GLU A 273 47.01 16.26 12.63
CA GLU A 273 46.71 15.26 11.60
C GLU A 273 45.24 14.82 11.70
N VAL A 274 44.76 14.54 12.92
CA VAL A 274 43.34 14.23 13.18
C VAL A 274 42.44 15.39 12.72
N SER A 275 42.81 16.63 13.04
CA SER A 275 42.07 17.81 12.60
C SER A 275 42.03 17.96 11.07
N GLN A 276 43.13 17.64 10.38
CA GLN A 276 43.21 17.70 8.92
C GLN A 276 42.28 16.66 8.28
N THR A 277 42.34 15.40 8.72
CA THR A 277 41.46 14.33 8.23
C THR A 277 39.99 14.63 8.53
N GLY A 278 39.67 15.15 9.73
CA GLY A 278 38.32 15.57 10.08
C GLY A 278 37.77 16.64 9.11
N LYS A 279 38.58 17.64 8.76
CA LYS A 279 38.21 18.67 7.77
C LYS A 279 38.00 18.10 6.37
N GLU A 280 38.81 17.13 5.96
CA GLU A 280 38.66 16.44 4.67
C GLU A 280 37.34 15.66 4.61
N ILE A 281 37.04 14.87 5.64
CA ILE A 281 35.76 14.16 5.78
C ILE A 281 34.59 15.15 5.76
N GLY A 282 34.66 16.26 6.53
CA GLY A 282 33.65 17.32 6.48
C GLY A 282 33.53 17.99 5.10
N GLY A 283 34.59 17.98 4.29
CA GLY A 283 34.53 18.35 2.87
C GLY A 283 33.68 17.38 2.05
N PHE A 284 33.85 16.07 2.26
CA PHE A 284 33.04 15.05 1.58
C PHE A 284 31.57 15.07 2.01
N ILE A 285 31.28 15.37 3.28
CA ILE A 285 29.89 15.56 3.77
C ILE A 285 29.23 16.73 3.03
N ARG A 286 29.92 17.87 2.90
CA ARG A 286 29.42 19.04 2.15
C ARG A 286 29.20 18.74 0.66
N ALA A 287 29.98 17.84 0.07
CA ALA A 287 29.80 17.43 -1.31
C ALA A 287 28.50 16.65 -1.57
N LEU A 288 27.78 16.19 -0.53
CA LEU A 288 26.47 15.57 -0.67
C LEU A 288 25.35 16.59 -0.90
N GLU A 289 25.54 17.86 -0.52
CA GLU A 289 24.47 18.86 -0.51
C GLU A 289 23.80 19.07 -1.89
N PRO A 290 24.51 19.11 -3.02
CA PRO A 290 23.85 19.24 -4.33
C PRO A 290 22.88 18.09 -4.63
N VAL A 291 23.21 16.87 -4.21
CA VAL A 291 22.35 15.69 -4.40
C VAL A 291 21.13 15.78 -3.49
N VAL A 292 21.32 16.19 -2.24
CA VAL A 292 20.23 16.43 -1.27
C VAL A 292 19.29 17.53 -1.78
N ALA A 293 19.85 18.66 -2.22
CA ALA A 293 19.11 19.79 -2.73
C ALA A 293 18.26 19.44 -3.95
N SER A 294 18.79 18.60 -4.87
CA SER A 294 18.04 18.16 -6.05
C SER A 294 16.75 17.43 -5.70
N MET A 295 16.75 16.65 -4.60
CA MET A 295 15.55 15.96 -4.14
C MET A 295 14.62 16.90 -3.37
N ARG A 296 15.16 17.82 -2.58
CA ARG A 296 14.35 18.83 -1.85
C ARG A 296 13.56 19.73 -2.78
N THR A 297 14.11 20.06 -3.95
CA THR A 297 13.43 20.91 -4.95
C THR A 297 12.61 20.10 -5.95
N PHE A 298 12.59 18.78 -5.84
CA PHE A 298 11.80 17.95 -6.73
C PHE A 298 10.30 18.14 -6.46
N VAL A 299 9.58 18.46 -7.52
CA VAL A 299 8.11 18.51 -7.54
C VAL A 299 7.64 17.47 -8.54
N THR A 300 6.72 16.61 -8.13
CA THR A 300 6.10 15.62 -9.00
C THR A 300 5.39 16.30 -10.17
N ALA A 301 5.55 15.76 -11.37
CA ALA A 301 4.75 16.17 -12.53
C ALA A 301 3.27 15.82 -12.33
N LEU A 302 2.97 14.76 -11.56
CA LEU A 302 1.60 14.42 -11.17
C LEU A 302 1.04 15.49 -10.21
N ASN A 303 0.34 16.45 -10.78
CA ASN A 303 -0.20 17.60 -10.06
C ASN A 303 -1.62 17.34 -9.50
N PRO A 304 -2.13 18.21 -8.61
CA PRO A 304 -3.46 18.03 -8.00
C PRO A 304 -4.63 17.96 -8.99
N ALA A 305 -4.55 18.65 -10.14
CA ALA A 305 -5.61 18.60 -11.15
C ALA A 305 -5.65 17.22 -11.84
N MET A 306 -4.49 16.63 -12.12
CA MET A 306 -4.39 15.25 -12.62
C MET A 306 -4.91 14.25 -11.60
N GLN A 307 -4.55 14.39 -10.31
CA GLN A 307 -5.09 13.54 -9.24
C GLN A 307 -6.61 13.66 -9.14
N THR A 308 -7.15 14.87 -9.28
CA THR A 308 -8.61 15.11 -9.32
C THR A 308 -9.25 14.44 -10.53
N LEU A 309 -8.60 14.47 -11.71
CA LEU A 309 -9.10 13.75 -12.89
C LEU A 309 -9.14 12.23 -12.65
N LEU A 310 -8.08 11.65 -12.05
CA LEU A 310 -8.03 10.22 -11.73
C LEU A 310 -9.16 9.83 -10.76
N SER A 311 -9.36 10.60 -9.69
CA SER A 311 -10.41 10.33 -8.71
C SER A 311 -11.81 10.46 -9.32
N GLN A 312 -12.06 11.51 -10.10
CA GLN A 312 -13.33 11.73 -10.81
C GLN A 312 -13.63 10.68 -11.88
N THR A 313 -12.59 10.08 -12.47
CA THR A 313 -12.78 9.03 -13.47
C THR A 313 -13.02 7.66 -12.81
N SER A 314 -12.50 7.47 -11.59
CA SER A 314 -12.66 6.26 -10.81
C SER A 314 -14.07 6.07 -10.22
N ILE A 315 -14.85 7.15 -10.11
CA ILE A 315 -16.20 7.14 -9.53
C ILE A 315 -17.30 6.85 -10.56
N PHE A 316 -18.32 6.09 -10.16
CA PHE A 316 -19.52 5.82 -10.95
C PHE A 316 -20.63 6.80 -10.58
N PRO A 317 -21.18 7.56 -11.54
CA PRO A 317 -22.41 8.30 -11.31
C PRO A 317 -23.58 7.31 -11.24
N ALA A 318 -24.20 7.20 -10.09
CA ALA A 318 -25.55 6.69 -9.97
C ALA A 318 -26.52 7.85 -10.16
N GLU A 319 -27.45 7.66 -11.08
CA GLU A 319 -28.56 8.59 -11.23
C GLU A 319 -29.67 8.18 -10.28
N SER A 320 -30.07 9.09 -9.39
CA SER A 320 -31.26 8.97 -8.55
C SER A 320 -32.17 10.17 -8.81
N ASN A 321 -33.41 10.10 -8.35
CA ASN A 321 -34.34 11.22 -8.35
C ASN A 321 -34.68 11.56 -6.89
N GLU A 322 -34.47 12.81 -6.49
CA GLU A 322 -34.85 13.33 -5.18
C GLU A 322 -36.07 14.23 -5.29
N LEU A 323 -37.10 13.95 -4.49
CA LEU A 323 -38.28 14.81 -4.37
C LEU A 323 -37.89 16.07 -3.59
N GLN A 324 -37.92 17.21 -4.26
CA GLN A 324 -37.67 18.51 -3.68
C GLN A 324 -38.85 18.96 -2.80
N PRO A 325 -38.64 19.91 -1.87
CA PRO A 325 -39.71 20.46 -1.04
C PRO A 325 -40.87 21.09 -1.82
N ASP A 326 -40.63 21.46 -3.09
CA ASP A 326 -41.63 22.00 -4.01
C ASP A 326 -42.40 20.91 -4.80
N GLY A 327 -42.15 19.63 -4.51
CA GLY A 327 -42.79 18.49 -5.17
C GLY A 327 -42.17 18.11 -6.52
N THR A 328 -41.08 18.75 -6.95
CA THR A 328 -40.38 18.40 -8.19
C THR A 328 -39.33 17.32 -7.96
N TRP A 329 -39.15 16.42 -8.93
CA TRP A 329 -38.07 15.43 -8.89
C TRP A 329 -36.81 16.03 -9.50
N LYS A 330 -35.74 16.14 -8.70
CA LYS A 330 -34.42 16.54 -9.17
C LYS A 330 -33.56 15.30 -9.39
N LYS A 331 -33.00 15.16 -10.59
CA LYS A 331 -31.98 14.16 -10.86
C LYS A 331 -30.75 14.45 -10.00
N THR A 332 -30.43 13.59 -9.04
CA THR A 332 -29.19 13.63 -8.27
C THR A 332 -28.21 12.61 -8.81
N ILE A 333 -26.98 13.06 -9.01
CA ILE A 333 -25.87 12.22 -9.44
C ILE A 333 -25.02 11.94 -8.19
N ARG A 334 -25.03 10.69 -7.73
CA ARG A 334 -24.18 10.24 -6.63
C ARG A 334 -22.97 9.54 -7.17
N TYR A 335 -21.82 9.76 -6.55
CA TYR A 335 -20.55 9.22 -7.01
C TYR A 335 -20.10 8.11 -6.07
N PHE A 336 -20.03 6.88 -6.58
CA PHE A 336 -19.60 5.72 -5.82
C PHE A 336 -18.24 5.22 -6.29
N SER A 337 -17.45 4.60 -5.39
CA SER A 337 -16.38 3.72 -5.84
C SER A 337 -16.97 2.62 -6.73
N LEU A 338 -16.16 2.10 -7.66
CA LEU A 338 -16.61 1.05 -8.58
C LEU A 338 -17.17 -0.17 -7.85
N GLU A 339 -16.48 -0.61 -6.80
CA GLU A 339 -16.87 -1.76 -5.99
C GLU A 339 -18.25 -1.54 -5.34
N LYS A 340 -18.43 -0.38 -4.71
CA LYS A 340 -19.69 0.02 -4.09
C LYS A 340 -20.82 0.14 -5.11
N TRP A 341 -20.55 0.69 -6.29
CA TRP A 341 -21.52 0.73 -7.38
C TRP A 341 -21.95 -0.66 -7.85
N MET A 342 -21.00 -1.60 -8.02
CA MET A 342 -21.35 -2.96 -8.43
C MET A 342 -22.07 -3.74 -7.34
N ALA A 343 -21.74 -3.51 -6.07
CA ALA A 343 -22.48 -4.07 -4.95
C ALA A 343 -23.92 -3.55 -4.92
N TRP A 344 -24.13 -2.25 -5.23
CA TRP A 344 -25.46 -1.67 -5.40
C TRP A 344 -26.23 -2.31 -6.57
N GLN A 345 -25.60 -2.47 -7.74
CA GLN A 345 -26.23 -3.12 -8.89
C GLN A 345 -26.62 -4.59 -8.57
N LYS A 346 -25.76 -5.34 -7.87
CA LYS A 346 -26.06 -6.70 -7.43
C LYS A 346 -27.20 -6.74 -6.40
N TYR A 347 -27.28 -5.74 -5.52
CA TYR A 347 -28.37 -5.60 -4.57
C TYR A 347 -29.71 -5.42 -5.30
N LEU A 348 -29.78 -4.50 -6.27
CA LEU A 348 -30.97 -4.30 -7.09
C LEU A 348 -31.36 -5.56 -7.88
N LEU A 349 -30.40 -6.25 -8.50
CA LEU A 349 -30.64 -7.50 -9.24
C LEU A 349 -31.20 -8.62 -8.36
N ARG A 350 -30.94 -8.60 -7.05
CA ARG A 350 -31.47 -9.55 -6.06
C ARG A 350 -32.84 -9.15 -5.52
N GLY A 351 -33.46 -8.09 -6.05
CA GLY A 351 -34.75 -7.59 -5.59
C GLY A 351 -34.67 -6.64 -4.39
N GLY A 352 -33.52 -5.99 -4.21
CA GLY A 352 -33.35 -4.95 -3.19
C GLY A 352 -34.31 -3.77 -3.36
N ASP A 353 -34.83 -3.26 -2.26
CA ASP A 353 -35.89 -2.25 -2.16
C ASP A 353 -35.48 -0.96 -1.46
N MET A 354 -34.31 -0.93 -0.81
CA MET A 354 -33.74 0.27 -0.20
C MET A 354 -33.41 1.31 -1.26
N ASP A 355 -33.55 2.58 -0.90
CA ASP A 355 -32.98 3.66 -1.68
C ASP A 355 -31.44 3.65 -1.60
N ILE A 356 -30.81 4.33 -2.55
CA ILE A 356 -29.36 4.28 -2.73
C ILE A 356 -28.58 4.88 -1.56
N ASP A 357 -29.16 5.79 -0.77
CA ASP A 357 -28.49 6.44 0.36
C ASP A 357 -28.50 5.55 1.57
N THR A 358 -29.67 5.00 1.88
CA THR A 358 -29.82 4.03 2.96
C THR A 358 -28.92 2.82 2.73
N TRP A 359 -28.88 2.30 1.49
CA TRP A 359 -28.00 1.21 1.14
C TRP A 359 -26.51 1.59 1.18
N SER A 360 -26.16 2.79 0.69
CA SER A 360 -24.80 3.31 0.67
C SER A 360 -24.22 3.47 2.07
N ASP A 361 -25.00 4.06 2.99
CA ASP A 361 -24.60 4.23 4.39
C ASP A 361 -24.45 2.88 5.09
N MET A 362 -25.33 1.93 4.79
CA MET A 362 -25.21 0.57 5.30
C MET A 362 -23.93 -0.10 4.78
N TYR A 363 -23.64 0.04 3.49
CA TYR A 363 -22.42 -0.50 2.87
C TYR A 363 -21.15 0.06 3.51
N ASP A 364 -21.07 1.38 3.69
CA ASP A 364 -19.90 2.04 4.31
C ASP A 364 -19.72 1.63 5.77
N ARG A 365 -20.82 1.49 6.53
CA ARG A 365 -20.76 0.98 7.90
C ARG A 365 -20.23 -0.46 7.93
N LEU A 366 -20.66 -1.31 6.99
CA LEU A 366 -20.20 -2.70 6.92
C LEU A 366 -18.72 -2.80 6.54
N GLU A 367 -18.24 -2.00 5.59
CA GLU A 367 -16.81 -1.93 5.27
C GLU A 367 -15.99 -1.41 6.45
N LYS A 368 -16.44 -0.32 7.08
CA LYS A 368 -15.78 0.22 8.26
C LYS A 368 -15.71 -0.80 9.39
N ASN A 369 -16.80 -1.53 9.67
CA ASN A 369 -16.82 -2.55 10.71
C ASN A 369 -15.84 -3.70 10.41
N ARG A 370 -15.71 -4.09 9.13
CA ARG A 370 -14.74 -5.11 8.70
C ARG A 370 -13.30 -4.62 8.92
N ASP A 371 -13.00 -3.40 8.49
CA ASP A 371 -11.64 -2.85 8.56
C ASP A 371 -11.24 -2.55 10.02
N ASP A 372 -12.15 -1.99 10.82
CA ASP A 372 -11.97 -1.78 12.26
C ASP A 372 -11.75 -3.14 12.98
N GLY A 373 -12.49 -4.19 12.59
CA GLY A 373 -12.32 -5.56 13.11
C GLY A 373 -10.94 -6.15 12.82
N ALA A 374 -10.46 -6.04 11.58
CA ALA A 374 -9.13 -6.51 11.19
C ALA A 374 -8.00 -5.72 11.87
N ALA A 375 -8.17 -4.41 12.02
CA ALA A 375 -7.21 -3.57 12.74
C ALA A 375 -7.14 -3.93 14.24
N PHE A 376 -8.29 -4.20 14.86
CA PHE A 376 -8.33 -4.63 16.25
C PHE A 376 -7.71 -6.02 16.44
N ASP A 377 -7.94 -6.97 15.52
CA ASP A 377 -7.30 -8.30 15.56
C ASP A 377 -5.77 -8.19 15.57
N GLN A 378 -5.20 -7.35 14.70
CA GLN A 378 -3.76 -7.11 14.65
C GLN A 378 -3.25 -6.40 15.92
N HIS A 379 -3.93 -5.36 16.40
CA HIS A 379 -3.55 -4.65 17.62
C HIS A 379 -3.58 -5.57 18.85
N ALA A 380 -4.63 -6.37 18.99
CA ALA A 380 -4.77 -7.34 20.06
C ALA A 380 -3.67 -8.41 19.99
N ALA A 381 -3.35 -8.92 18.79
CA ALA A 381 -2.23 -9.84 18.60
C ALA A 381 -0.89 -9.22 19.01
N ASP A 382 -0.63 -7.96 18.64
CA ASP A 382 0.61 -7.27 18.97
C ASP A 382 0.74 -7.02 20.48
N VAL A 383 -0.34 -6.59 21.14
CA VAL A 383 -0.39 -6.38 22.60
C VAL A 383 -0.15 -7.68 23.36
N MET A 384 -0.73 -8.78 22.88
CA MET A 384 -0.63 -10.09 23.52
C MET A 384 0.61 -10.89 23.09
N GLY A 385 1.36 -10.41 22.10
CA GLY A 385 2.56 -11.07 21.58
C GLY A 385 2.29 -12.32 20.74
N TYR A 386 1.11 -12.43 20.13
CA TYR A 386 0.76 -13.53 19.23
C TYR A 386 1.51 -13.37 17.91
N SER A 387 2.39 -14.33 17.60
CA SER A 387 3.13 -14.33 16.35
C SER A 387 3.47 -15.75 15.91
N LYS A 388 3.63 -15.94 14.60
CA LYS A 388 4.13 -17.21 14.05
C LYS A 388 5.49 -17.60 14.60
N GLY A 389 6.35 -16.61 14.89
CA GLY A 389 7.67 -16.83 15.48
C GLY A 389 7.63 -17.36 16.92
N THR A 390 6.52 -17.16 17.62
CA THR A 390 6.29 -17.66 18.99
C THR A 390 5.37 -18.88 19.04
N GLY A 391 5.08 -19.51 17.89
CA GLY A 391 4.28 -20.73 17.79
C GLY A 391 2.77 -20.51 17.64
N TRP A 392 2.33 -19.27 17.51
CA TRP A 392 0.91 -18.93 17.30
C TRP A 392 0.53 -18.99 15.82
N ILE A 393 -0.63 -19.57 15.53
CA ILE A 393 -1.20 -19.76 14.21
C ILE A 393 -2.44 -18.86 14.09
N PRO A 394 -2.50 -17.95 13.10
CA PRO A 394 -3.68 -17.12 12.87
C PRO A 394 -4.79 -17.90 12.17
N GLN A 395 -6.04 -17.52 12.40
CA GLN A 395 -7.24 -18.10 11.77
C GLN A 395 -7.29 -19.63 11.89
N PHE A 396 -6.96 -20.12 13.08
CA PHE A 396 -6.82 -21.55 13.35
C PHE A 396 -8.16 -22.28 13.20
N GLY A 397 -8.20 -23.29 12.34
CA GLY A 397 -9.43 -24.00 11.99
C GLY A 397 -10.14 -23.48 10.74
N ALA A 398 -9.69 -22.37 10.14
CA ALA A 398 -10.22 -21.88 8.87
C ALA A 398 -9.69 -22.67 7.65
N HIS A 399 -8.53 -23.32 7.80
CA HIS A 399 -7.87 -24.06 6.73
C HIS A 399 -8.01 -25.57 6.88
N LYS A 400 -8.13 -26.28 5.74
CA LYS A 400 -8.31 -27.74 5.71
C LYS A 400 -7.22 -28.50 6.46
N GLU A 401 -6.01 -27.97 6.49
CA GLU A 401 -4.85 -28.53 7.21
C GLU A 401 -4.95 -28.41 8.74
N ASP A 402 -5.90 -27.65 9.26
CA ASP A 402 -6.13 -27.46 10.69
C ASP A 402 -7.34 -28.24 11.21
N TYR A 403 -8.16 -28.81 10.32
CA TYR A 403 -9.42 -29.47 10.70
C TYR A 403 -9.21 -30.65 11.66
N ASP A 404 -8.09 -31.37 11.52
CA ASP A 404 -7.74 -32.48 12.42
C ASP A 404 -6.96 -32.02 13.65
N LYS A 405 -6.63 -30.72 13.75
CA LYS A 405 -5.82 -30.11 14.82
C LYS A 405 -6.64 -29.26 15.77
N VAL A 406 -7.82 -28.80 15.36
CA VAL A 406 -8.72 -28.03 16.21
C VAL A 406 -9.28 -28.89 17.36
N PRO A 407 -9.46 -28.31 18.56
CA PRO A 407 -9.99 -29.06 19.71
C PRO A 407 -11.43 -29.53 19.51
N VAL A 408 -12.25 -28.75 18.78
CA VAL A 408 -13.64 -29.08 18.44
C VAL A 408 -13.91 -28.66 16.99
N PRO A 409 -14.59 -29.49 16.18
CA PRO A 409 -14.88 -29.17 14.78
C PRO A 409 -15.96 -28.09 14.64
N GLY A 410 -15.91 -27.33 13.54
CA GLY A 410 -16.93 -26.33 13.19
C GLY A 410 -16.73 -24.95 13.82
N ARG A 411 -15.58 -24.70 14.45
CA ARG A 411 -15.16 -23.41 14.99
C ARG A 411 -13.77 -23.05 14.49
N HIS A 412 -13.59 -21.77 14.21
CA HIS A 412 -12.30 -21.16 13.89
C HIS A 412 -11.99 -20.12 14.97
N TRP A 413 -10.73 -19.96 15.34
CA TRP A 413 -10.29 -18.95 16.31
C TRP A 413 -9.32 -17.99 15.65
N ASP A 414 -9.31 -16.73 16.11
CA ASP A 414 -8.43 -15.72 15.54
C ASP A 414 -6.96 -16.12 15.68
N TRP A 415 -6.59 -16.70 16.82
CA TRP A 415 -5.25 -17.23 17.06
C TRP A 415 -5.26 -18.51 17.90
N ALA A 416 -4.29 -19.39 17.67
CA ALA A 416 -4.07 -20.57 18.51
C ALA A 416 -2.59 -20.91 18.63
N ASN A 417 -2.18 -21.45 19.77
CA ASN A 417 -0.89 -22.11 19.95
C ASN A 417 -1.11 -23.58 20.29
N PRO A 418 -1.05 -24.49 19.30
CA PRO A 418 -1.31 -25.91 19.54
C PRO A 418 -0.28 -26.59 20.45
N ALA A 419 0.94 -26.05 20.54
CA ALA A 419 1.99 -26.62 21.40
C ALA A 419 1.69 -26.38 22.89
N THR A 420 1.11 -25.23 23.22
CA THR A 420 0.69 -24.86 24.58
C THR A 420 -0.80 -25.08 24.84
N LYS A 421 -1.56 -25.46 23.81
CA LYS A 421 -3.02 -25.67 23.84
C LYS A 421 -3.79 -24.41 24.25
N GLU A 422 -3.41 -23.29 23.65
CA GLU A 422 -4.03 -21.99 23.89
C GLU A 422 -4.81 -21.54 22.65
N LEU A 423 -6.00 -21.01 22.87
CA LEU A 423 -6.84 -20.34 21.87
C LEU A 423 -7.03 -18.89 22.30
N ALA A 424 -7.07 -17.99 21.32
CA ALA A 424 -7.39 -16.59 21.52
C ALA A 424 -8.43 -16.12 20.49
N GLU A 425 -9.39 -15.37 20.99
CA GLU A 425 -10.47 -14.76 20.21
C GLU A 425 -10.49 -13.26 20.46
N HIS A 426 -10.54 -12.47 19.39
CA HIS A 426 -10.50 -11.02 19.43
C HIS A 426 -11.90 -10.46 19.15
N LYS A 427 -12.47 -9.75 20.11
CA LYS A 427 -13.83 -9.21 20.00
C LYS A 427 -13.80 -7.69 19.96
N ASN A 428 -13.94 -7.15 18.75
CA ASN A 428 -14.07 -5.71 18.52
C ASN A 428 -15.51 -5.18 18.67
N GLY A 429 -16.48 -6.06 18.92
CA GLY A 429 -17.90 -5.74 19.02
C GLY A 429 -18.68 -6.79 19.81
N SER A 430 -19.99 -6.85 19.57
CA SER A 430 -20.90 -7.77 20.27
C SER A 430 -20.44 -9.23 20.24
N LEU A 431 -20.74 -9.96 21.31
CA LEU A 431 -20.42 -11.37 21.46
C LEU A 431 -21.46 -12.24 20.76
N ASP A 432 -20.99 -13.26 20.04
CA ASP A 432 -21.84 -14.29 19.47
C ASP A 432 -22.00 -15.44 20.47
N PHE A 433 -23.16 -15.50 21.14
CA PHE A 433 -23.48 -16.56 22.10
C PHE A 433 -23.44 -17.97 21.49
N SER A 434 -23.63 -18.11 20.17
CA SER A 434 -23.51 -19.41 19.50
C SER A 434 -22.05 -19.85 19.42
N GLN A 435 -21.13 -18.92 19.17
CA GLN A 435 -19.69 -19.19 19.22
C GLN A 435 -19.23 -19.46 20.65
N MET A 436 -19.72 -18.68 21.62
CA MET A 436 -19.38 -18.87 23.04
C MET A 436 -19.82 -20.26 23.54
N ALA A 437 -20.98 -20.76 23.11
CA ALA A 437 -21.41 -22.12 23.44
C ALA A 437 -20.47 -23.21 22.87
N ILE A 438 -19.83 -22.97 21.73
CA ILE A 438 -18.83 -23.90 21.18
C ILE A 438 -17.50 -23.76 21.92
N ASP A 439 -17.10 -22.55 22.28
CA ASP A 439 -15.91 -22.28 23.08
C ASP A 439 -16.04 -22.91 24.48
N GLU A 440 -17.23 -22.88 25.08
CA GLU A 440 -17.55 -23.59 26.31
C GLU A 440 -17.41 -25.12 26.15
N ARG A 441 -17.87 -25.69 25.04
CA ARG A 441 -17.63 -27.11 24.74
C ARG A 441 -16.15 -27.45 24.65
N VAL A 442 -15.30 -26.57 24.12
CA VAL A 442 -13.85 -26.78 24.15
C VAL A 442 -13.32 -26.83 25.59
N LEU A 443 -13.81 -25.95 26.45
CA LEU A 443 -13.44 -25.93 27.86
C LEU A 443 -13.93 -27.19 28.61
N ASP A 444 -15.11 -27.70 28.28
CA ASP A 444 -15.66 -28.93 28.86
C ASP A 444 -14.97 -30.20 28.38
N GLU A 445 -14.76 -30.31 27.06
CA GLU A 445 -14.41 -31.57 26.40
C GLU A 445 -12.89 -31.78 26.27
N THR A 446 -12.09 -30.74 26.48
CA THR A 446 -10.63 -30.77 26.22
C THR A 446 -9.82 -30.18 27.37
N ASP A 447 -8.49 -30.15 27.24
CA ASP A 447 -7.58 -29.46 28.16
C ASP A 447 -7.06 -28.11 27.63
N TRP A 448 -7.65 -27.59 26.55
CA TRP A 448 -7.28 -26.29 25.99
C TRP A 448 -7.75 -25.14 26.86
N THR A 449 -7.09 -23.99 26.70
CA THR A 449 -7.48 -22.72 27.34
C THR A 449 -7.92 -21.71 26.30
N ILE A 450 -8.83 -20.81 26.68
CA ILE A 450 -9.41 -19.81 25.79
C ILE A 450 -9.23 -18.43 26.42
N THR A 451 -8.69 -17.50 25.63
CA THR A 451 -8.55 -16.09 26.02
C THR A 451 -9.38 -15.20 25.09
N TYR A 452 -10.34 -14.48 25.65
CA TYR A 452 -11.09 -13.45 24.93
C TYR A 452 -10.41 -12.10 25.12
N ASN A 453 -9.91 -11.50 24.03
CA ASN A 453 -9.35 -10.15 24.05
C ASN A 453 -10.43 -9.18 23.54
N LEU A 454 -11.00 -8.42 24.47
CA LEU A 454 -12.18 -7.58 24.30
C LEU A 454 -11.77 -6.13 24.07
N ASN A 455 -12.41 -5.44 23.13
CA ASN A 455 -12.20 -4.01 22.93
C ASN A 455 -12.80 -3.23 24.12
N ALA A 456 -11.96 -2.59 24.93
CA ALA A 456 -12.36 -1.82 26.09
C ALA A 456 -13.23 -0.59 25.75
N ASN A 457 -13.20 -0.13 24.51
CA ASN A 457 -13.98 1.00 24.03
C ASN A 457 -15.37 0.59 23.52
N HIS A 458 -15.68 -0.72 23.44
CA HIS A 458 -16.99 -1.21 23.05
C HIS A 458 -17.95 -1.29 24.27
N GLN A 459 -19.19 -0.85 24.08
CA GLN A 459 -20.23 -0.97 25.10
C GLN A 459 -20.94 -2.33 25.02
N TYR A 460 -20.43 -3.30 25.76
CA TYR A 460 -21.07 -4.60 25.92
C TYR A 460 -22.37 -4.49 26.73
N THR A 461 -23.37 -5.26 26.33
CA THR A 461 -24.63 -5.40 27.07
C THR A 461 -24.41 -6.13 28.39
N GLN A 462 -25.29 -5.91 29.36
CA GLN A 462 -25.21 -6.60 30.66
C GLN A 462 -25.23 -8.12 30.50
N LYS A 463 -26.01 -8.64 29.54
CA LYS A 463 -26.09 -10.07 29.26
C LYS A 463 -24.75 -10.65 28.78
N GLU A 464 -24.01 -9.91 27.96
CA GLU A 464 -22.68 -10.32 27.49
C GLU A 464 -21.65 -10.32 28.63
N LEU A 465 -21.71 -9.30 29.49
CA LEU A 465 -20.84 -9.22 30.67
C LEU A 465 -21.12 -10.35 31.66
N ASP A 466 -22.39 -10.63 31.94
CA ASP A 466 -22.82 -11.72 32.83
C ASP A 466 -22.32 -13.09 32.31
N GLU A 467 -22.34 -13.29 30.99
CA GLU A 467 -21.88 -14.53 30.37
C GLU A 467 -20.36 -14.68 30.42
N LEU A 468 -19.60 -13.61 30.17
CA LEU A 468 -18.14 -13.61 30.33
C LEU A 468 -17.74 -13.89 31.78
N GLU A 469 -18.47 -13.31 32.74
CA GLU A 469 -18.27 -13.57 34.18
C GLU A 469 -18.63 -15.01 34.56
N ARG A 470 -19.70 -15.56 33.97
CA ARG A 470 -20.07 -16.96 34.16
C ARG A 470 -18.96 -17.90 33.70
N LEU A 471 -18.46 -17.74 32.47
CA LEU A 471 -17.40 -18.58 31.92
C LEU A 471 -16.09 -18.48 32.73
N GLU A 472 -15.69 -17.28 33.13
CA GLU A 472 -14.49 -17.10 33.96
C GLU A 472 -14.62 -17.76 35.34
N ARG A 473 -15.82 -17.73 35.93
CA ARG A 473 -16.11 -18.38 37.21
C ARG A 473 -16.16 -19.90 37.10
N GLU A 474 -16.76 -20.43 36.03
CA GLU A 474 -16.96 -21.87 35.84
C GLU A 474 -15.69 -22.58 35.35
N TYR A 475 -14.83 -21.86 34.62
CA TYR A 475 -13.56 -22.39 34.09
C TYR A 475 -12.35 -21.61 34.59
N PRO A 476 -12.09 -21.57 35.91
CA PRO A 476 -11.05 -20.73 36.50
C PRO A 476 -9.66 -21.10 35.97
N GLY A 477 -8.96 -20.11 35.41
CA GLY A 477 -7.62 -20.27 34.84
C GLY A 477 -7.60 -20.91 33.44
N ARG A 478 -8.74 -21.42 32.95
CA ARG A 478 -8.89 -21.99 31.60
C ARG A 478 -9.65 -21.08 30.64
N PHE A 479 -10.59 -20.29 31.13
CA PHE A 479 -11.13 -19.14 30.42
C PHE A 479 -10.54 -17.85 31.01
N LYS A 480 -10.12 -16.94 30.13
CA LYS A 480 -9.59 -15.62 30.50
C LYS A 480 -10.24 -14.56 29.63
N LYS A 481 -10.46 -13.38 30.21
CA LYS A 481 -10.84 -12.18 29.45
C LYS A 481 -9.82 -11.07 29.69
N ASN A 482 -9.40 -10.42 28.62
CA ASN A 482 -8.52 -9.26 28.66
C ASN A 482 -9.26 -8.08 28.04
N TRP A 483 -9.03 -6.89 28.59
CA TRP A 483 -9.55 -5.63 28.04
C TRP A 483 -8.42 -4.89 27.36
N ILE A 484 -8.52 -4.72 26.04
CA ILE A 484 -7.51 -4.06 25.21
C ILE A 484 -8.03 -2.68 24.82
N ASN A 485 -7.24 -1.66 25.16
CA ASN A 485 -7.53 -0.25 24.89
C ASN A 485 -7.08 0.19 23.50
#